data_AF-A0A7X7JXJ4-F1
#
_entry.id   AF-A0A7X7JXJ4-F1
#
_cell.length_a   1.000
_cell.length_b   1.000
_cell.length_c   1.000
_cell.angle_alpha   90.00
_cell.angle_beta   90.00
_cell.angle_gamma   90.00
#
_symmetry.space_group_name_H-M   'P 1'
#
loop_
_entity.id
_entity.type
_entity.pdbx_description
1 polymer ?
#
loop_
_entity_poly.entity_id
_entity_poly.type
_entity_poly.pdbx_seq_one_letter_code
_entity_poly.pdbx_strand_id
1 'polypeptide(L)'
;GALRQLDDDAARLRAGLDEQHEAADDLRAQTGAAFASAAERVGVIVGDGSMLRGEIIAHWHDVVGTTNLMRGLDEKVASIRARARRWWGAEPKAEKLQEAVSDQLARVLVDEAESAVDAAATAWTRTGWGRALLTDDLRQLSPDFGARAAATVRGWQQEVLGLVTEQGRGKRLRARLLALGTNAIGATLMVVIFASTGGLTGAEAGVAGGTSLLAQRLLESVFGAGAVERLTKESRALLDARVRALLDEEGARFTGHVDAIAVERDLGERLAEAALRVREARNEL
;
A
#
# COMPACT_ATOMS: atom_id res chain seq x y z
N GLY A 1 56.17 21.68 -3.61
CA GLY A 1 56.74 20.75 -4.61
C GLY A 1 55.68 19.74 -4.97
N ALA A 2 55.60 19.33 -6.24
CA ALA A 2 54.49 18.57 -6.82
C ALA A 2 54.07 17.32 -6.00
N LEU A 3 55.01 16.63 -5.33
CA LEU A 3 54.70 15.44 -4.52
C LEU A 3 54.02 15.75 -3.18
N ARG A 4 54.33 16.88 -2.53
CA ARG A 4 53.56 17.32 -1.35
C ARG A 4 52.14 17.72 -1.74
N GLN A 5 52.01 18.30 -2.93
CA GLN A 5 50.71 18.67 -3.49
C GLN A 5 49.87 17.41 -3.80
N LEU A 6 50.48 16.30 -4.21
CA LEU A 6 49.79 15.01 -4.42
C LEU A 6 49.14 14.48 -3.13
N ASP A 7 49.84 14.55 -1.99
CA ASP A 7 49.28 14.11 -0.69
C ASP A 7 48.07 14.98 -0.31
N ASP A 8 48.20 16.30 -0.45
CA ASP A 8 47.11 17.25 -0.17
C ASP A 8 45.93 17.07 -1.13
N ASP A 9 46.19 16.76 -2.40
CA ASP A 9 45.17 16.54 -3.43
C ASP A 9 44.46 15.20 -3.22
N ALA A 10 45.19 14.12 -2.90
CA ALA A 10 44.61 12.81 -2.60
C ALA A 10 43.74 12.85 -1.33
N ALA A 11 44.18 13.56 -0.29
CA ALA A 11 43.39 13.76 0.92
C ALA A 11 42.10 14.54 0.64
N ARG A 12 42.17 15.61 -0.16
CA ARG A 12 41.01 16.41 -0.58
C ARG A 12 40.02 15.61 -1.43
N LEU A 13 40.51 14.83 -2.37
CA LEU A 13 39.68 13.96 -3.21
C LEU A 13 38.99 12.87 -2.37
N ARG A 14 39.70 12.24 -1.43
CA ARG A 14 39.10 11.26 -0.52
C ARG A 14 37.99 11.88 0.33
N ALA A 15 38.24 13.04 0.93
CA ALA A 15 37.21 13.76 1.68
C ALA A 15 35.99 14.09 0.80
N GLY A 16 36.21 14.52 -0.45
CA GLY A 16 35.13 14.76 -1.40
C GLY A 16 34.36 13.50 -1.79
N LEU A 17 35.01 12.33 -1.87
CA LEU A 17 34.34 11.04 -2.11
C LEU A 17 33.49 10.62 -0.90
N ASP A 18 34.03 10.77 0.31
CA ASP A 18 33.30 10.50 1.55
C ASP A 18 32.04 11.40 1.65
N GLU A 19 32.18 12.70 1.38
CA GLU A 19 31.05 13.65 1.31
C GLU A 19 30.01 13.27 0.24
N GLN A 20 30.43 12.76 -0.92
CA GLN A 20 29.52 12.29 -1.96
C GLN A 20 28.76 11.04 -1.54
N HIS A 21 29.42 10.09 -0.87
CA HIS A 21 28.76 8.88 -0.36
C HIS A 21 27.76 9.21 0.74
N GLU A 22 28.12 10.09 1.68
CA GLU A 22 27.21 10.56 2.72
C GLU A 22 26.00 11.29 2.11
N ALA A 23 26.22 12.16 1.12
CA ALA A 23 25.13 12.84 0.42
C ALA A 23 24.22 11.84 -0.32
N ALA A 24 24.78 10.83 -0.97
CA ALA A 24 24.00 9.81 -1.66
C ALA A 24 23.14 9.00 -0.67
N ASP A 25 23.71 8.59 0.47
CA ASP A 25 22.98 7.84 1.50
C ASP A 25 21.88 8.69 2.15
N ASP A 26 22.14 9.98 2.41
CA ASP A 26 21.14 10.93 2.92
C ASP A 26 19.97 11.11 1.95
N LEU A 27 20.25 11.29 0.65
CA LEU A 27 19.19 11.40 -0.37
C LEU A 27 18.34 10.13 -0.47
N ARG A 28 18.98 8.94 -0.45
CA ARG A 28 18.26 7.65 -0.43
C ARG A 28 17.39 7.51 0.82
N ALA A 29 17.92 7.87 1.98
CA ALA A 29 17.19 7.80 3.25
C ALA A 29 15.99 8.76 3.27
N GLN A 30 16.14 9.99 2.78
CA GLN A 30 15.05 10.96 2.69
C GLN A 30 13.94 10.51 1.75
N THR A 31 14.30 9.98 0.58
CA THR A 31 13.33 9.39 -0.36
C THR A 31 12.62 8.21 0.30
N GLY A 32 13.36 7.24 0.84
CA GLY A 32 12.79 6.06 1.48
C GLY A 32 11.83 6.43 2.62
N ALA A 33 12.20 7.41 3.46
CA ALA A 33 11.34 7.88 4.54
C ALA A 33 10.04 8.53 4.06
N ALA A 34 10.07 9.29 2.95
CA ALA A 34 8.89 9.92 2.38
C ALA A 34 7.87 8.88 1.87
N PHE A 35 8.33 7.89 1.11
CA PHE A 35 7.48 6.82 0.57
C PHE A 35 7.02 5.83 1.64
N ALA A 36 7.87 5.49 2.62
CA ALA A 36 7.46 4.69 3.77
C ALA A 36 6.38 5.39 4.60
N SER A 37 6.52 6.70 4.82
CA SER A 37 5.52 7.51 5.52
C SER A 37 4.19 7.54 4.76
N ALA A 38 4.22 7.59 3.42
CA ALA A 38 3.01 7.49 2.60
C ALA A 38 2.34 6.11 2.73
N ALA A 39 3.13 5.03 2.72
CA ALA A 39 2.60 3.68 2.93
C ALA A 39 1.92 3.54 4.30
N GLU A 40 2.52 4.13 5.35
CA GLU A 40 1.93 4.17 6.69
C GLU A 40 0.63 4.98 6.72
N ARG A 41 0.59 6.16 6.09
CA ARG A 41 -0.64 6.98 6.02
C ARG A 41 -1.76 6.27 5.26
N VAL A 42 -1.46 5.57 4.16
CA VAL A 42 -2.44 4.72 3.48
C VAL A 42 -2.95 3.63 4.43
N GLY A 43 -2.05 2.96 5.16
CA GLY A 43 -2.42 1.93 6.15
C GLY A 43 -3.30 2.48 7.27
N VAL A 44 -3.10 3.73 7.68
CA VAL A 44 -3.95 4.47 8.63
C VAL A 44 -5.29 4.84 8.00
N ILE A 45 -5.33 5.41 6.80
CA ILE A 45 -6.58 5.78 6.10
C ILE A 45 -7.49 4.57 5.87
N VAL A 46 -6.89 3.44 5.49
CA VAL A 46 -7.59 2.16 5.33
C VAL A 46 -8.08 1.62 6.68
N GLY A 47 -7.32 1.85 7.76
CA GLY A 47 -7.66 1.42 9.12
C GLY A 47 -8.74 2.27 9.79
N ASP A 48 -8.59 3.60 9.77
CA ASP A 48 -9.37 4.54 10.57
C ASP A 48 -10.82 4.73 10.07
N GLY A 49 -11.21 4.03 9.01
CA GLY A 49 -12.56 4.14 8.43
C GLY A 49 -12.89 5.55 7.94
N SER A 50 -11.89 6.44 7.82
CA SER A 50 -12.05 7.81 7.31
C SER A 50 -12.56 7.80 5.87
N MET A 51 -12.22 6.76 5.09
CA MET A 51 -12.78 6.46 3.77
C MET A 51 -14.30 6.26 3.75
N LEU A 52 -14.91 5.83 4.86
CA LEU A 52 -16.35 5.50 4.94
C LEU A 52 -17.24 6.73 5.21
N ARG A 53 -16.67 7.91 5.50
CA ARG A 53 -17.40 9.04 6.07
C ARG A 53 -18.24 9.86 5.07
N GLY A 54 -18.09 9.66 3.75
CA GLY A 54 -18.75 10.49 2.73
C GLY A 54 -19.48 9.73 1.63
N GLU A 55 -18.82 8.78 0.96
CA GLU A 55 -19.32 8.24 -0.33
C GLU A 55 -19.73 6.76 -0.29
N ILE A 56 -19.12 5.94 0.58
CA ILE A 56 -19.35 4.49 0.63
C ILE A 56 -20.67 4.11 1.31
N ILE A 57 -21.13 4.87 2.31
CA ILE A 57 -22.43 4.60 2.99
C ILE A 57 -23.59 4.74 2.00
N ALA A 58 -23.52 5.71 1.08
CA ALA A 58 -24.54 5.91 0.05
C ALA A 58 -24.59 4.74 -0.95
N HIS A 59 -23.43 4.22 -1.37
CA HIS A 59 -23.36 3.08 -2.29
C HIS A 59 -23.68 1.74 -1.63
N TRP A 60 -23.31 1.54 -0.36
CA TRP A 60 -23.73 0.37 0.42
C TRP A 60 -25.24 0.36 0.66
N HIS A 61 -25.84 1.54 0.88
CA HIS A 61 -27.30 1.68 0.98
C HIS A 61 -28.00 1.33 -0.33
N ASP A 62 -27.39 1.46 -1.51
CA ASP A 62 -27.99 1.00 -2.78
C ASP A 62 -27.88 -0.51 -3.02
N VAL A 63 -26.87 -1.15 -2.42
CA VAL A 63 -26.69 -2.61 -2.43
C VAL A 63 -27.68 -3.30 -1.49
N VAL A 64 -27.91 -2.73 -0.29
CA VAL A 64 -28.78 -3.31 0.75
C VAL A 64 -30.21 -2.73 0.74
N GLY A 65 -30.36 -1.46 0.37
CA GLY A 65 -31.60 -0.69 0.41
C GLY A 65 -32.51 -0.96 -0.78
N THR A 66 -33.22 -2.09 -0.71
CA THR A 66 -34.60 -2.25 -1.22
C THR A 66 -35.18 -3.64 -0.91
N THR A 67 -34.52 -4.48 -0.10
CA THR A 67 -35.14 -5.73 0.35
C THR A 67 -35.03 -5.90 1.86
N ASN A 68 -36.19 -5.94 2.51
CA ASN A 68 -36.37 -6.35 3.91
C ASN A 68 -35.70 -7.72 4.18
N LEU A 69 -34.42 -7.72 4.55
CA LEU A 69 -33.70 -8.92 5.00
C LEU A 69 -33.91 -9.21 6.49
N MET A 70 -34.65 -8.35 7.20
CA MET A 70 -35.05 -8.58 8.59
C MET A 70 -36.38 -9.35 8.66
N ARG A 71 -36.30 -10.68 8.56
CA ARG A 71 -37.07 -11.67 9.35
C ARG A 71 -36.84 -13.08 8.80
N GLY A 72 -36.39 -13.98 9.68
CA GLY A 72 -36.39 -15.42 9.44
C GLY A 72 -35.01 -16.05 9.52
N LEU A 73 -34.44 -16.09 10.72
CA LEU A 73 -33.43 -17.08 11.09
C LEU A 73 -33.97 -18.19 12.00
N ASP A 74 -35.24 -18.09 12.42
CA ASP A 74 -35.98 -19.21 13.00
C ASP A 74 -37.15 -19.60 12.09
N GLU A 75 -37.24 -20.92 11.86
CA GLU A 75 -38.29 -21.71 11.21
C GLU A 75 -38.23 -22.03 9.70
N LYS A 76 -38.05 -23.35 9.48
CA LYS A 76 -38.52 -24.25 8.39
C LYS A 76 -38.04 -24.04 6.94
N VAL A 77 -37.48 -25.15 6.44
CA VAL A 77 -36.73 -25.40 5.18
C VAL A 77 -37.56 -25.30 3.87
N ALA A 78 -38.66 -24.56 3.81
CA ALA A 78 -39.59 -24.67 2.66
C ALA A 78 -39.34 -23.74 1.45
N SER A 79 -38.37 -22.80 1.43
CA SER A 79 -38.29 -21.82 0.31
C SER A 79 -36.89 -21.46 -0.24
N ILE A 80 -35.92 -22.36 -0.13
CA ILE A 80 -34.55 -22.16 -0.66
C ILE A 80 -34.57 -21.73 -2.15
N ARG A 81 -35.50 -22.27 -2.95
CA ARG A 81 -35.62 -21.98 -4.39
C ARG A 81 -36.13 -20.57 -4.72
N ALA A 82 -36.98 -19.99 -3.88
CA ALA A 82 -37.52 -18.62 -4.09
C ALA A 82 -36.55 -17.54 -3.57
N ARG A 83 -35.74 -17.88 -2.56
CA ARG A 83 -34.69 -17.00 -2.01
C ARG A 83 -33.48 -16.87 -2.94
N ALA A 84 -33.08 -17.95 -3.61
CA ALA A 84 -32.02 -17.93 -4.62
C ALA A 84 -32.30 -16.97 -5.79
N ARG A 85 -33.57 -16.87 -6.25
CA ARG A 85 -33.95 -15.97 -7.36
C ARG A 85 -33.83 -14.48 -7.03
N ARG A 86 -34.02 -14.06 -5.78
CA ARG A 86 -33.82 -12.65 -5.37
C ARG A 86 -32.34 -12.28 -5.24
N TRP A 87 -31.46 -13.28 -5.12
CA TRP A 87 -30.03 -13.07 -4.92
C TRP A 87 -29.22 -13.05 -6.22
N TRP A 88 -29.74 -13.58 -7.32
CA TRP A 88 -29.12 -13.35 -8.65
C TRP A 88 -29.05 -11.86 -9.03
N GLY A 89 -29.87 -11.00 -8.44
CA GLY A 89 -29.75 -9.53 -8.61
C GLY A 89 -28.74 -8.86 -7.67
N ALA A 90 -28.17 -9.58 -6.70
CA ALA A 90 -27.18 -9.07 -5.75
C ALA A 90 -25.73 -9.21 -6.26
N GLU A 91 -25.48 -10.18 -7.16
CA GLU A 91 -24.17 -10.40 -7.78
C GLU A 91 -23.69 -9.17 -8.60
N PRO A 92 -24.51 -8.57 -9.49
CA PRO A 92 -24.14 -7.36 -10.22
C PRO A 92 -24.01 -6.12 -9.32
N LYS A 93 -24.59 -6.15 -8.12
CA LYS A 93 -24.50 -5.05 -7.14
C LYS A 93 -23.22 -5.15 -6.30
N ALA A 94 -22.79 -6.37 -5.96
CA ALA A 94 -21.53 -6.62 -5.27
C ALA A 94 -20.33 -6.23 -6.14
N GLU A 95 -20.35 -6.54 -7.43
CA GLU A 95 -19.29 -6.14 -8.38
C GLU A 95 -19.16 -4.62 -8.47
N LYS A 96 -20.26 -3.88 -8.58
CA LYS A 96 -20.25 -2.40 -8.60
C LYS A 96 -19.69 -1.79 -7.31
N LEU A 97 -20.02 -2.38 -6.16
CA LEU A 97 -19.44 -1.95 -4.89
C LEU A 97 -17.94 -2.23 -4.82
N GLN A 98 -17.50 -3.40 -5.30
CA GLN A 98 -16.09 -3.74 -5.37
C GLN A 98 -15.33 -2.78 -6.30
N GLU A 99 -15.93 -2.39 -7.42
CA GLU A 99 -15.39 -1.41 -8.36
C GLU A 99 -15.29 -0.02 -7.73
N ALA A 100 -16.35 0.47 -7.08
CA ALA A 100 -16.34 1.77 -6.41
C ALA A 100 -15.30 1.84 -5.28
N VAL A 101 -15.21 0.79 -4.45
CA VAL A 101 -14.19 0.68 -3.39
C VAL A 101 -12.79 0.62 -3.99
N SER A 102 -12.62 -0.09 -5.11
CA SER A 102 -11.33 -0.15 -5.82
C SER A 102 -10.88 1.21 -6.32
N ASP A 103 -11.78 1.95 -6.97
CA ASP A 103 -11.49 3.26 -7.52
C ASP A 103 -11.14 4.25 -6.41
N GLN A 104 -11.86 4.21 -5.29
CA GLN A 104 -11.56 5.07 -4.16
C GLN A 104 -10.19 4.76 -3.54
N LEU A 105 -9.88 3.48 -3.31
CA LEU A 105 -8.57 3.09 -2.78
C LEU A 105 -7.45 3.45 -3.76
N ALA A 106 -7.67 3.26 -5.06
CA ALA A 106 -6.70 3.65 -6.09
C ALA A 106 -6.44 5.17 -6.09
N ARG A 107 -7.48 6.00 -5.91
CA ARG A 107 -7.31 7.46 -5.76
C ARG A 107 -6.51 7.82 -4.50
N VAL A 108 -6.82 7.21 -3.36
CA VAL A 108 -6.03 7.43 -2.13
C VAL A 108 -4.56 7.06 -2.32
N LEU A 109 -4.28 5.97 -3.04
CA LEU A 109 -2.90 5.60 -3.37
C LEU A 109 -2.21 6.65 -4.25
N VAL A 110 -2.92 7.21 -5.22
CA VAL A 110 -2.40 8.30 -6.07
C VAL A 110 -2.13 9.54 -5.22
N ASP A 111 -3.09 10.01 -4.43
CA ASP A 111 -2.97 11.22 -3.61
C ASP A 111 -1.81 11.12 -2.60
N GLU A 112 -1.66 9.96 -1.96
CA GLU A 112 -0.57 9.73 -1.00
C GLU A 112 0.79 9.57 -1.67
N ALA A 113 0.83 9.04 -2.89
CA ALA A 113 2.05 8.97 -3.67
C ALA A 113 2.46 10.34 -4.21
N GLU A 114 1.53 11.19 -4.65
CA GLU A 114 1.80 12.60 -4.99
C GLU A 114 2.39 13.33 -3.79
N SER A 115 1.79 13.15 -2.61
CA SER A 115 2.32 13.71 -1.36
C SER A 115 3.72 13.19 -1.02
N ALA A 116 4.03 11.92 -1.31
CA ALA A 116 5.36 11.35 -1.12
C ALA A 116 6.39 11.96 -2.08
N VAL A 117 6.02 12.11 -3.35
CA VAL A 117 6.84 12.77 -4.38
C VAL A 117 7.15 14.20 -3.98
N ASP A 118 6.14 14.97 -3.57
CA ASP A 118 6.31 16.36 -3.13
C ASP A 118 7.22 16.45 -1.90
N ALA A 119 7.05 15.54 -0.93
CA ALA A 119 7.90 15.49 0.26
C ALA A 119 9.35 15.15 -0.08
N ALA A 120 9.58 14.14 -0.93
CA ALA A 120 10.92 13.74 -1.38
C ALA A 120 11.60 14.87 -2.18
N ALA A 121 10.91 15.43 -3.17
CA ALA A 121 11.40 16.54 -3.98
C ALA A 121 11.73 17.76 -3.10
N THR A 122 10.84 18.11 -2.16
CA THR A 122 11.08 19.19 -1.19
C THR A 122 12.33 18.93 -0.35
N ALA A 123 12.49 17.72 0.17
CA ALA A 123 13.67 17.35 0.96
C ALA A 123 14.96 17.52 0.14
N TRP A 124 14.97 17.05 -1.11
CA TRP A 124 16.11 17.21 -2.02
C TRP A 124 16.44 18.67 -2.33
N THR A 125 15.44 19.57 -2.40
CA THR A 125 15.72 21.00 -2.62
C THR A 125 16.51 21.65 -1.48
N ARG A 126 16.51 21.07 -0.27
CA ARG A 126 17.20 21.61 0.91
C ARG A 126 18.71 21.38 0.86
N THR A 127 19.19 20.43 0.04
CA THR A 127 20.61 20.11 -0.10
C THR A 127 21.17 20.61 -1.44
N GLY A 128 22.48 20.88 -1.49
CA GLY A 128 23.14 21.29 -2.74
C GLY A 128 23.11 20.19 -3.80
N TRP A 129 23.44 18.96 -3.39
CA TRP A 129 23.45 17.76 -4.23
C TRP A 129 22.04 17.37 -4.70
N GLY A 130 21.04 17.42 -3.82
CA GLY A 130 19.66 17.12 -4.18
C GLY A 130 19.11 18.07 -5.24
N ARG A 131 19.41 19.39 -5.15
CA ARG A 131 19.05 20.35 -6.21
C ARG A 131 19.71 20.06 -7.56
N ALA A 132 20.93 19.52 -7.57
CA ALA A 132 21.64 19.20 -8.81
C ALA A 132 21.08 17.92 -9.48
N LEU A 133 20.49 17.02 -8.70
CA LEU A 133 19.93 15.75 -9.19
C LEU A 133 18.42 15.79 -9.46
N LEU A 134 17.71 16.75 -8.87
CA LEU A 134 16.27 16.86 -9.01
C LEU A 134 15.89 17.34 -10.42
N THR A 135 15.20 16.48 -11.15
CA THR A 135 14.65 16.75 -12.48
C THR A 135 13.15 17.06 -12.41
N ASP A 136 12.58 17.61 -13.49
CA ASP A 136 11.14 17.89 -13.55
C ASP A 136 10.29 16.60 -13.52
N ASP A 137 10.80 15.49 -14.06
CA ASP A 137 10.09 14.21 -14.02
C ASP A 137 10.03 13.61 -12.61
N LEU A 138 11.03 13.85 -11.75
CA LEU A 138 11.01 13.42 -10.35
C LEU A 138 10.05 14.24 -9.47
N ARG A 139 9.55 15.38 -9.96
CA ARG A 139 8.56 16.20 -9.25
C ARG A 139 7.13 15.73 -9.49
N GLN A 140 6.95 14.68 -10.26
CA GLN A 140 5.64 14.15 -10.62
C GLN A 140 5.66 12.63 -10.51
N LEU A 141 4.49 12.05 -10.26
CA LEU A 141 4.32 10.61 -10.38
C LEU A 141 4.63 10.16 -11.80
N SER A 142 5.08 8.91 -11.91
CA SER A 142 5.21 8.26 -13.20
C SER A 142 3.86 8.26 -13.94
N PRO A 143 3.83 8.48 -15.27
CA PRO A 143 2.58 8.59 -16.02
C PRO A 143 1.65 7.38 -15.91
N ASP A 144 2.22 6.21 -15.62
CA ASP A 144 1.51 4.94 -15.45
C ASP A 144 1.16 4.61 -13.99
N PHE A 145 1.55 5.45 -13.01
CA PHE A 145 1.33 5.18 -11.59
C PHE A 145 -0.14 4.91 -11.27
N GLY A 146 -1.07 5.72 -11.80
CA GLY A 146 -2.50 5.52 -11.59
C GLY A 146 -3.00 4.16 -12.10
N ALA A 147 -2.47 3.68 -13.23
CA ALA A 147 -2.80 2.37 -13.76
C ALA A 147 -2.22 1.23 -12.89
N ARG A 148 -0.98 1.40 -12.39
CA ARG A 148 -0.34 0.46 -11.45
C ARG A 148 -1.06 0.43 -10.10
N ALA A 149 -1.51 1.57 -9.58
CA ALA A 149 -2.31 1.67 -8.36
C ALA A 149 -3.63 0.89 -8.51
N ALA A 150 -4.37 1.12 -9.60
CA ALA A 150 -5.59 0.38 -9.88
C ALA A 150 -5.35 -1.12 -10.05
N ALA A 151 -4.26 -1.53 -10.70
CA ALA A 151 -3.88 -2.94 -10.83
C ALA A 151 -3.51 -3.56 -9.47
N THR A 152 -2.82 -2.82 -8.62
CA THR A 152 -2.44 -3.23 -7.26
C THR A 152 -3.67 -3.53 -6.42
N VAL A 153 -4.67 -2.64 -6.44
CA VAL A 153 -5.94 -2.82 -5.72
C VAL A 153 -6.73 -4.00 -6.28
N ARG A 154 -6.86 -4.11 -7.61
CA ARG A 154 -7.53 -5.27 -8.23
C ARG A 154 -6.85 -6.59 -7.87
N GLY A 155 -5.52 -6.62 -7.89
CA GLY A 155 -4.73 -7.79 -7.50
C GLY A 155 -4.99 -8.19 -6.05
N TRP A 156 -5.04 -7.22 -5.15
CA TRP A 156 -5.44 -7.45 -3.76
C TRP A 156 -6.85 -8.03 -3.66
N GLN A 157 -7.83 -7.47 -4.37
CA GLN A 157 -9.20 -7.99 -4.35
C GLN A 157 -9.29 -9.46 -4.79
N GLN A 158 -8.57 -9.84 -5.85
CA GLN A 158 -8.54 -11.23 -6.32
C GLN A 158 -7.96 -12.17 -5.26
N GLU A 159 -6.93 -11.74 -4.54
CA GLU A 159 -6.37 -12.54 -3.45
C GLU A 159 -7.31 -12.65 -2.25
N VAL A 160 -8.03 -11.59 -1.88
CA VAL A 160 -9.07 -11.65 -0.84
C VAL A 160 -10.16 -12.65 -1.21
N LEU A 161 -10.61 -12.64 -2.46
CA LEU A 161 -11.57 -13.65 -2.96
C LEU A 161 -10.97 -15.06 -2.94
N GLY A 162 -9.69 -15.20 -3.25
CA GLY A 162 -8.93 -16.44 -3.10
C GLY A 162 -8.92 -16.96 -1.66
N LEU A 163 -8.59 -16.10 -0.68
CA LEU A 163 -8.59 -16.42 0.75
C LEU A 163 -9.97 -16.89 1.22
N VAL A 164 -11.03 -16.17 0.84
CA VAL A 164 -12.42 -16.54 1.17
C VAL A 164 -12.77 -17.92 0.61
N THR A 165 -12.35 -18.19 -0.63
CA THR A 165 -12.59 -19.48 -1.30
C THR A 165 -11.81 -20.61 -0.63
N GLU A 166 -10.56 -20.36 -0.23
CA GLU A 166 -9.69 -21.31 0.47
C GLU A 166 -10.26 -21.69 1.84
N GLN A 167 -10.64 -20.70 2.65
CA GLN A 167 -11.34 -20.93 3.92
C GLN A 167 -12.65 -21.73 3.70
N GLY A 168 -13.26 -21.58 2.53
CA GLY A 168 -14.49 -22.22 2.06
C GLY A 168 -14.48 -23.74 1.91
N ARG A 169 -13.35 -24.45 2.08
CA ARG A 169 -13.22 -25.87 1.69
C ARG A 169 -14.11 -26.89 2.42
N GLY A 170 -14.74 -26.53 3.55
CA GLY A 170 -15.66 -27.41 4.28
C GLY A 170 -17.01 -27.62 3.58
N LYS A 171 -17.57 -28.85 3.60
CA LYS A 171 -18.85 -29.20 2.92
C LYS A 171 -20.02 -28.24 3.23
N ARG A 172 -20.15 -27.80 4.49
CA ARG A 172 -21.21 -26.85 4.92
C ARG A 172 -20.97 -25.43 4.42
N LEU A 173 -19.71 -25.02 4.36
CA LEU A 173 -19.30 -23.67 3.96
C LEU A 173 -19.35 -23.51 2.44
N ARG A 174 -18.94 -24.54 1.67
CA ARG A 174 -19.14 -24.60 0.20
C ARG A 174 -20.61 -24.41 -0.19
N ALA A 175 -21.54 -25.07 0.51
CA ALA A 175 -22.97 -24.91 0.22
C ALA A 175 -23.45 -23.48 0.47
N ARG A 176 -22.90 -22.79 1.47
CA ARG A 176 -23.21 -21.38 1.76
C ARG A 176 -22.57 -20.43 0.75
N LEU A 177 -21.32 -20.68 0.34
CA LEU A 177 -20.63 -19.92 -0.71
C LEU A 177 -21.35 -20.06 -2.07
N LEU A 178 -21.79 -21.26 -2.43
CA LEU A 178 -22.60 -21.50 -3.62
C LEU A 178 -23.98 -20.81 -3.56
N ALA A 179 -24.53 -20.64 -2.36
CA ALA A 179 -25.81 -19.97 -2.17
C ALA A 179 -25.69 -18.44 -2.17
N LEU A 180 -24.62 -17.89 -1.56
CA LEU A 180 -24.40 -16.45 -1.36
C LEU A 180 -23.59 -15.78 -2.48
N GLY A 181 -22.75 -16.54 -3.18
CA GLY A 181 -21.74 -16.03 -4.10
C GLY A 181 -20.46 -15.60 -3.38
N THR A 182 -19.31 -16.01 -3.90
CA THR A 182 -17.97 -15.61 -3.39
C THR A 182 -17.74 -14.11 -3.48
N ASN A 183 -18.27 -13.46 -4.53
CA ASN A 183 -18.12 -12.01 -4.75
C ASN A 183 -18.84 -11.20 -3.67
N ALA A 184 -20.07 -11.57 -3.29
CA ALA A 184 -20.82 -10.90 -2.23
C ALA A 184 -20.15 -11.03 -0.86
N ILE A 185 -19.57 -12.20 -0.57
CA ILE A 185 -18.82 -12.43 0.67
C ILE A 185 -17.50 -11.66 0.67
N GLY A 186 -16.77 -11.64 -0.44
CA GLY A 186 -15.56 -10.83 -0.58
C GLY A 186 -15.84 -9.35 -0.39
N ALA A 187 -16.90 -8.82 -1.01
CA ALA A 187 -17.34 -7.44 -0.82
C ALA A 187 -17.71 -7.14 0.65
N THR A 188 -18.38 -8.08 1.32
CA THR A 188 -18.70 -7.95 2.76
C THR A 188 -17.43 -7.93 3.62
N LEU A 189 -16.45 -8.79 3.32
CA LEU A 189 -15.15 -8.81 4.00
C LEU A 189 -14.38 -7.51 3.78
N MET A 190 -14.39 -6.95 2.58
CA MET A 190 -13.79 -5.63 2.29
C MET A 190 -14.42 -4.54 3.16
N VAL A 191 -15.75 -4.49 3.27
CA VAL A 191 -16.43 -3.53 4.15
C VAL A 191 -16.04 -3.73 5.62
N VAL A 192 -15.91 -4.96 6.08
CA VAL A 192 -15.43 -5.25 7.45
C VAL A 192 -13.98 -4.80 7.65
N ILE A 193 -13.10 -5.00 6.66
CA ILE A 193 -11.71 -4.52 6.72
C ILE A 193 -11.70 -2.99 6.95
N PHE A 194 -12.44 -2.23 6.14
CA PHE A 194 -12.50 -0.77 6.27
C PHE A 194 -13.23 -0.28 7.53
N ALA A 195 -14.16 -1.07 8.08
CA ALA A 195 -14.93 -0.68 9.26
C ALA A 195 -14.30 -1.09 10.60
N SER A 196 -13.40 -2.08 10.60
CA SER A 196 -12.94 -2.76 11.82
C SER A 196 -11.93 -1.97 12.68
N THR A 197 -11.39 -0.84 12.24
CA THR A 197 -10.37 -0.09 13.02
C THR A 197 -10.72 1.39 13.28
N GLY A 198 -11.76 1.94 12.64
CA GLY A 198 -12.15 3.36 12.76
C GLY A 198 -12.94 3.76 14.02
N GLY A 199 -12.80 3.05 15.14
CA GLY A 199 -13.52 3.37 16.39
C GLY A 199 -15.05 3.23 16.32
N LEU A 200 -15.60 2.75 15.20
CA LEU A 200 -17.03 2.52 14.97
C LEU A 200 -17.63 1.39 15.82
N THR A 201 -16.80 0.68 16.60
CA THR A 201 -17.23 -0.29 17.62
C THR A 201 -17.40 0.35 19.00
N GLY A 202 -16.99 1.61 19.19
CA GLY A 202 -17.09 2.38 20.43
C GLY A 202 -18.36 3.24 20.51
N ALA A 203 -18.77 3.58 21.73
CA ALA A 203 -20.06 4.15 22.13
C ALA A 203 -20.52 5.47 21.44
N GLU A 204 -19.74 6.03 20.52
CA GLU A 204 -20.06 7.26 19.78
C GLU A 204 -20.66 7.01 18.38
N ALA A 205 -20.84 5.76 17.96
CA ALA A 205 -21.33 5.40 16.62
C ALA A 205 -22.86 5.49 16.48
N GLY A 206 -23.43 6.69 16.56
CA GLY A 206 -24.80 6.96 16.15
C GLY A 206 -24.95 6.85 14.63
N VAL A 207 -25.70 5.84 14.16
CA VAL A 207 -26.16 5.63 12.76
C VAL A 207 -25.13 5.01 11.78
N ALA A 208 -23.84 5.36 11.83
CA ALA A 208 -22.83 4.77 10.91
C ALA A 208 -22.33 3.36 11.30
N GLY A 209 -22.46 2.95 12.57
CA GLY A 209 -22.01 1.64 13.08
C GLY A 209 -22.96 0.45 12.79
N GLY A 210 -24.17 0.70 12.28
CA GLY A 210 -25.18 -0.35 12.10
C GLY A 210 -24.86 -1.33 10.95
N THR A 211 -24.19 -0.86 9.90
CA THR A 211 -23.94 -1.63 8.67
C THR A 211 -22.69 -2.52 8.76
N SER A 212 -21.64 -2.04 9.42
CA SER A 212 -20.43 -2.84 9.68
C SER A 212 -20.71 -4.02 10.61
N LEU A 213 -21.52 -3.79 11.65
CA LEU A 213 -21.98 -4.86 12.55
C LEU A 213 -22.79 -5.92 11.79
N LEU A 214 -23.63 -5.53 10.82
CA LEU A 214 -24.38 -6.47 9.99
C LEU A 214 -23.47 -7.28 9.06
N ALA A 215 -22.50 -6.63 8.41
CA ALA A 215 -21.51 -7.28 7.56
C ALA A 215 -20.66 -8.28 8.37
N GLN A 216 -20.19 -7.87 9.55
CA GLN A 216 -19.44 -8.72 10.46
C GLN A 216 -20.26 -9.91 10.94
N ARG A 217 -21.51 -9.72 11.38
CA ARG A 217 -22.39 -10.82 11.82
C ARG A 217 -22.71 -11.79 10.69
N LEU A 218 -22.86 -11.30 9.46
CA LEU A 218 -23.04 -12.16 8.29
C LEU A 218 -21.80 -13.05 8.09
N LEU A 219 -20.60 -12.47 8.08
CA LEU A 219 -19.36 -13.23 7.93
C LEU A 219 -19.14 -14.20 9.11
N GLU A 220 -19.41 -13.79 10.35
CA GLU A 220 -19.30 -14.64 11.53
C GLU A 220 -20.25 -15.84 11.45
N SER A 221 -21.48 -15.64 10.95
CA SER A 221 -22.44 -16.73 10.77
C SER A 221 -21.98 -17.76 9.74
N VAL A 222 -21.22 -17.31 8.74
CA VAL A 222 -20.73 -18.11 7.62
C VAL A 222 -19.42 -18.82 7.99
N PHE A 223 -18.42 -18.08 8.45
CA PHE A 223 -17.04 -18.53 8.69
C PHE A 223 -16.70 -18.79 10.17
N GLY A 224 -17.42 -18.15 11.10
CA GLY A 224 -17.07 -18.09 12.53
C GLY A 224 -16.15 -16.92 12.86
N ALA A 225 -16.29 -16.34 14.06
CA ALA A 225 -15.59 -15.12 14.47
C ALA A 225 -14.07 -15.21 14.36
N GLY A 226 -13.46 -16.30 14.83
CA GLY A 226 -12.01 -16.48 14.73
C GLY A 226 -11.50 -16.59 13.29
N ALA A 227 -12.32 -17.07 12.35
CA ALA A 227 -11.95 -17.12 10.94
C ALA A 227 -12.07 -15.75 10.27
N VAL A 228 -13.10 -14.96 10.62
CA VAL A 228 -13.25 -13.58 10.16
C VAL A 228 -12.08 -12.72 10.61
N GLU A 229 -11.69 -12.81 11.88
CA GLU A 229 -10.55 -12.05 12.40
C GLU A 229 -9.25 -12.37 11.64
N ARG A 230 -8.98 -13.66 11.41
CA ARG A 230 -7.80 -14.08 10.63
C ARG A 230 -7.85 -13.57 9.19
N LEU A 231 -8.98 -13.76 8.51
CA LEU A 231 -9.18 -13.30 7.14
C LEU A 231 -8.98 -11.79 7.00
N THR A 232 -9.51 -11.01 7.94
CA THR A 232 -9.33 -9.55 7.97
C THR A 232 -7.85 -9.18 8.15
N LYS A 233 -7.15 -9.79 9.10
CA LYS A 233 -5.72 -9.54 9.35
C LYS A 233 -4.85 -9.91 8.14
N GLU A 234 -5.08 -11.08 7.57
CA GLU A 234 -4.34 -11.58 6.41
C GLU A 234 -4.59 -10.72 5.17
N SER A 235 -5.85 -10.40 4.88
CA SER A 235 -6.23 -9.51 3.77
C SER A 235 -5.62 -8.12 3.92
N ARG A 236 -5.53 -7.59 5.15
CA ARG A 236 -4.89 -6.29 5.42
C ARG A 236 -3.38 -6.36 5.19
N ALA A 237 -2.71 -7.40 5.69
CA ALA A 237 -1.28 -7.59 5.47
C ALA A 237 -0.93 -7.68 3.96
N LEU A 238 -1.80 -8.33 3.17
CA LEU A 238 -1.66 -8.38 1.71
C LEU A 238 -1.79 -7.01 1.04
N LEU A 239 -2.68 -6.14 1.55
CA LEU A 239 -2.81 -4.77 1.05
C LEU A 239 -1.58 -3.95 1.44
N ASP A 240 -1.18 -3.98 2.70
CA ASP A 240 -0.03 -3.21 3.21
C ASP A 240 1.27 -3.57 2.45
N ALA A 241 1.51 -4.86 2.20
CA ALA A 241 2.66 -5.32 1.43
C ALA A 241 2.66 -4.80 -0.01
N ARG A 242 1.49 -4.79 -0.65
CA ARG A 242 1.31 -4.29 -2.01
C ARG A 242 1.49 -2.79 -2.13
N VAL A 243 0.93 -2.04 -1.19
CA VAL A 243 1.05 -0.58 -1.13
C VAL A 243 2.52 -0.19 -0.93
N ARG A 244 3.22 -0.86 -0.02
CA ARG A 244 4.66 -0.67 0.16
C ARG A 244 5.42 -0.96 -1.13
N ALA A 245 5.19 -2.11 -1.76
CA ALA A 245 5.87 -2.46 -3.01
C ALA A 245 5.64 -1.42 -4.13
N LEU A 246 4.40 -0.94 -4.30
CA LEU A 246 4.06 0.08 -5.29
C LEU A 246 4.78 1.41 -5.02
N LEU A 247 4.80 1.85 -3.77
CA LEU A 247 5.44 3.11 -3.36
C LEU A 247 6.96 3.01 -3.38
N ASP A 248 7.53 1.87 -3.00
CA ASP A 248 8.97 1.60 -3.08
C ASP A 248 9.44 1.60 -4.55
N GLU A 249 8.67 1.03 -5.46
CA GLU A 249 8.95 1.06 -6.91
C GLU A 249 8.92 2.49 -7.47
N GLU A 250 7.98 3.32 -7.00
CA GLU A 250 7.95 4.74 -7.38
C GLU A 250 9.13 5.52 -6.78
N GLY A 251 9.46 5.28 -5.51
CA GLY A 251 10.61 5.86 -4.84
C GLY A 251 11.95 5.45 -5.46
N ALA A 252 12.02 4.25 -6.06
CA ALA A 252 13.21 3.77 -6.76
C ALA A 252 13.62 4.66 -7.95
N ARG A 253 12.70 5.47 -8.50
CA ARG A 253 13.04 6.47 -9.54
C ARG A 253 14.01 7.52 -9.01
N PHE A 254 13.81 7.99 -7.78
CA PHE A 254 14.70 8.95 -7.13
C PHE A 254 16.06 8.29 -6.83
N THR A 255 16.05 7.11 -6.19
CA THR A 255 17.30 6.44 -5.84
C THR A 255 18.08 6.01 -7.08
N GLY A 256 17.41 5.68 -8.18
CA GLY A 256 18.05 5.41 -9.47
C GLY A 256 18.85 6.59 -10.03
N HIS A 257 18.41 7.83 -9.81
CA HIS A 257 19.19 9.02 -10.18
C HIS A 257 20.43 9.20 -9.29
N VAL A 258 20.32 8.87 -8.00
CA VAL A 258 21.47 8.84 -7.08
C VAL A 258 22.46 7.76 -7.50
N ASP A 259 21.96 6.57 -7.84
CA ASP A 259 22.79 5.42 -8.22
C ASP A 259 23.50 5.65 -9.57
N ALA A 260 22.88 6.37 -10.50
CA ALA A 260 23.46 6.70 -11.80
C ALA A 260 24.72 7.59 -11.71
N ILE A 261 24.85 8.37 -10.63
CA ILE A 261 26.00 9.24 -10.39
C ILE A 261 26.88 8.77 -9.21
N ALA A 262 26.49 7.67 -8.56
CA ALA A 262 27.20 7.15 -7.42
C ALA A 262 28.58 6.62 -7.86
N VAL A 263 29.61 7.01 -7.10
CA VAL A 263 30.99 6.57 -7.32
C VAL A 263 31.25 5.29 -6.53
N GLU A 264 32.07 4.39 -7.09
CA GLU A 264 32.49 3.14 -6.43
C GLU A 264 32.99 3.41 -5.00
N ARG A 265 32.49 2.62 -4.02
CA ARG A 265 32.77 2.86 -2.60
C ARG A 265 34.25 2.68 -2.23
N ASP A 266 34.97 1.85 -2.97
CA ASP A 266 36.40 1.56 -2.77
C ASP A 266 37.32 2.58 -3.46
N LEU A 267 36.79 3.54 -4.23
CA LEU A 267 37.62 4.47 -5.00
C LEU A 267 38.51 5.34 -4.09
N GLY A 268 38.01 5.72 -2.91
CA GLY A 268 38.79 6.47 -1.92
C GLY A 268 39.98 5.68 -1.38
N GLU A 269 39.78 4.38 -1.12
CA GLU A 269 40.85 3.47 -0.68
C GLU A 269 41.87 3.25 -1.80
N ARG A 270 41.40 3.00 -3.02
CA ARG A 270 42.26 2.83 -4.21
C ARG A 270 43.08 4.08 -4.51
N LEU A 271 42.51 5.27 -4.32
CA LEU A 271 43.22 6.54 -4.46
C LEU A 271 44.31 6.67 -3.39
N ALA A 272 44.01 6.33 -2.14
CA ALA A 272 44.98 6.36 -1.04
C ALA A 272 46.13 5.36 -1.27
N GLU A 273 45.82 4.16 -1.75
CA GLU A 273 46.81 3.15 -2.09
C GLU A 273 47.71 3.60 -3.26
N ALA A 274 47.13 4.19 -4.30
CA ALA A 274 47.89 4.74 -5.43
C ALA A 274 48.83 5.86 -4.98
N ALA A 275 48.38 6.77 -4.12
CA ALA A 275 49.21 7.83 -3.55
C ALA A 275 50.36 7.27 -2.69
N LEU A 276 50.09 6.21 -1.92
CA LEU A 276 51.11 5.51 -1.14
C LEU A 276 52.21 4.89 -2.02
N ARG A 277 51.83 4.20 -3.11
CA ARG A 277 52.80 3.59 -4.05
C ARG A 277 53.73 4.63 -4.69
N VAL A 278 53.21 5.80 -5.05
CA VAL A 278 54.03 6.91 -5.57
C VAL A 278 55.03 7.41 -4.52
N ARG A 279 54.62 7.45 -3.24
CA ARG A 279 55.50 7.84 -2.12
C ARG A 279 56.59 6.81 -1.84
N GLU A 280 56.28 5.52 -1.93
CA GLU A 280 57.26 4.44 -1.74
C GLU A 280 58.33 4.47 -2.83
N ALA A 281 57.93 4.57 -4.10
CA ALA A 281 58.86 4.66 -5.24
C ALA A 281 59.83 5.85 -5.15
N ARG A 282 59.43 6.94 -4.46
CA ARG A 282 60.31 8.08 -4.17
C ARG A 282 61.37 7.75 -3.13
N ASN A 283 61.01 7.03 -2.07
CA ASN A 283 61.95 6.73 -0.98
C ASN A 283 63.03 5.73 -1.40
N GLU A 284 62.83 5.03 -2.52
CA GLU A 284 63.79 4.13 -3.15
C GLU A 284 64.79 4.85 -4.08
N LEU A 285 64.58 6.14 -4.40
CA LEU A 285 65.48 7.01 -5.17
C LEU A 285 66.38 7.85 -4.27
#